data_AF-A0A9Y2E795-F1
#
_entry.id   AF-A0A9Y2E795-F1
#
_cell.length_a   1.000
_cell.length_b   1.000
_cell.length_c   1.000
_cell.angle_alpha   90.00
_cell.angle_beta   90.00
_cell.angle_gamma   90.00
#
_symmetry.space_group_name_H-M   'P 1'
#
loop_
_entity.id
_entity.type
_entity.pdbx_description
1 polymer ?
#
loop_
_entity_poly.entity_id
_entity_poly.type
_entity_poly.pdbx_seq_one_letter_code
_entity_poly.pdbx_strand_id
1 'polypeptide(L)'
;MGTDDGRTRRDRPNGAAVTKREYDGVAIEDLRRGMERHVGECRTDDATTDDRESGESVDHRIVAVADERRVDDGTIEYRPYGPYGAMALVIGFLFMLPTIFLSLVLSGIGYYYYRRTDRTTLPIVEQDVVRADVSTTDDGITVTYVMDSFVSVDADRVGDLAWPHRLAILNYATRWHNSLANDRVHRDVDDTIMGNLTAWANRNADSHVETLRSIQHGLDREFETRREYSGLLRETLPESGVANLAAHRGMLSRELTDLVAAVETDLERERT
;
A
#
# COMPACT_ATOMS: atom_id res chain seq x y z
N MET A 1 35.65 -20.70 21.53
CA MET A 1 35.21 -19.29 21.63
C MET A 1 35.42 -18.69 20.25
N GLY A 2 34.48 -18.98 19.34
CA GLY A 2 34.52 -18.52 17.95
C GLY A 2 33.36 -17.55 17.79
N THR A 3 33.69 -16.32 17.43
CA THR A 3 32.74 -15.25 17.11
C THR A 3 31.96 -15.65 15.86
N ASP A 4 30.68 -15.93 16.06
CA ASP A 4 29.68 -16.07 15.01
C ASP A 4 29.38 -14.66 14.48
N ASP A 5 30.00 -14.32 13.36
CA ASP A 5 29.84 -13.04 12.70
C ASP A 5 28.51 -13.08 11.95
N GLY A 6 27.46 -12.63 12.65
CA GLY A 6 26.10 -12.51 12.16
C GLY A 6 26.05 -11.56 10.96
N ARG A 7 26.33 -12.10 9.77
CA ARG A 7 25.96 -11.47 8.51
C ARG A 7 24.45 -11.39 8.47
N THR A 8 23.95 -10.20 8.79
CA THR A 8 22.60 -9.76 8.46
C THR A 8 22.38 -10.03 6.98
N ARG A 9 21.51 -11.01 6.72
CA ARG A 9 20.98 -11.32 5.41
C ARG A 9 20.18 -10.09 4.99
N ARG A 10 20.82 -9.14 4.30
CA ARG A 10 20.15 -7.99 3.69
C ARG A 10 19.11 -8.56 2.72
N ASP A 11 17.84 -8.49 3.12
CA ASP A 11 16.73 -8.74 2.22
C ASP A 11 16.84 -7.76 1.06
N ARG A 12 17.12 -8.32 -0.12
CA ARG A 12 17.13 -7.58 -1.38
C ARG A 12 15.79 -6.83 -1.52
N PRO A 13 15.82 -5.58 -2.02
CA PRO A 13 14.62 -4.75 -2.14
C PRO A 13 13.46 -5.49 -2.81
N ASN A 14 12.27 -5.43 -2.16
CA ASN A 14 11.00 -5.07 -2.83
C ASN A 14 11.21 -4.58 -4.26
N GLY A 15 11.21 -5.44 -5.30
CA GLY A 15 11.52 -5.04 -6.69
C GLY A 15 12.79 -4.18 -6.90
N ALA A 16 13.89 -4.75 -7.39
CA ALA A 16 14.91 -3.89 -8.02
C ALA A 16 15.68 -4.69 -9.08
N ALA A 17 15.06 -4.88 -10.23
CA ALA A 17 15.85 -4.85 -11.45
C ALA A 17 16.23 -3.38 -11.66
N VAL A 18 17.53 -3.12 -11.76
CA VAL A 18 18.07 -1.78 -11.95
C VAL A 18 18.90 -1.79 -13.20
N THR A 19 18.57 -0.90 -14.13
CA THR A 19 19.32 -0.73 -15.38
C THR A 19 19.79 0.72 -15.45
N LYS A 20 21.11 0.91 -15.48
CA LYS A 20 21.75 2.23 -15.60
C LYS A 20 22.25 2.43 -17.03
N ARG A 21 21.96 3.58 -17.63
CA ARG A 21 22.38 3.96 -18.99
C ARG A 21 22.83 5.41 -19.03
N GLU A 22 23.72 5.71 -19.98
CA GLU A 22 24.26 7.04 -20.22
C GLU A 22 23.81 7.50 -21.61
N TYR A 23 23.38 8.75 -21.69
CA TYR A 23 22.79 9.36 -22.87
C TYR A 23 23.42 10.73 -23.12
N ASP A 24 23.76 10.98 -24.38
CA ASP A 24 24.16 12.32 -24.84
C ASP A 24 22.92 13.04 -25.39
N GLY A 25 22.36 14.00 -24.66
CA GLY A 25 21.29 14.89 -25.14
C GLY A 25 19.85 14.34 -25.17
N VAL A 26 19.41 13.52 -24.22
CA VAL A 26 17.99 13.09 -24.12
C VAL A 26 17.16 14.19 -23.46
N ALA A 27 16.05 14.59 -24.08
CA ALA A 27 15.05 15.41 -23.39
C ALA A 27 14.23 14.53 -22.44
N ILE A 28 14.10 14.96 -21.19
CA ILE A 28 13.27 14.31 -20.15
C ILE A 28 11.85 14.01 -20.66
N GLU A 29 11.34 14.88 -21.55
CA GLU A 29 10.02 14.73 -22.17
C GLU A 29 9.92 13.55 -23.14
N ASP A 30 10.99 13.21 -23.85
CA ASP A 30 11.00 12.04 -24.75
C ASP A 30 11.07 10.76 -23.92
N LEU A 31 11.80 10.78 -22.80
CA LEU A 31 11.83 9.68 -21.83
C LEU A 31 10.44 9.46 -21.21
N ARG A 32 9.76 10.54 -20.82
CA ARG A 32 8.39 10.52 -20.30
C ARG A 32 7.43 9.92 -21.33
N ARG A 33 7.46 10.40 -22.57
CA ARG A 33 6.62 9.86 -23.67
C ARG A 33 6.91 8.40 -24.00
N GLY A 34 8.15 7.96 -23.87
CA GLY A 34 8.53 6.55 -24.02
C GLY A 34 7.90 5.70 -22.91
N MET A 35 8.05 6.12 -21.65
CA MET A 35 7.43 5.42 -20.52
C MET A 35 5.91 5.40 -20.59
N GLU A 36 5.27 6.51 -21.02
CA GLU A 36 3.81 6.57 -21.19
C GLU A 36 3.28 5.57 -22.21
N ARG A 37 4.01 5.37 -23.31
CA ARG A 37 3.61 4.44 -24.37
C ARG A 37 3.65 2.98 -23.95
N HIS A 38 4.59 2.62 -23.07
CA HIS A 38 4.89 1.24 -22.75
C HIS A 38 4.42 0.79 -21.36
N VAL A 39 4.10 1.73 -20.46
CA VAL A 39 3.70 1.40 -19.08
C VAL A 39 2.31 1.93 -18.74
N GLY A 40 2.06 3.23 -18.92
CA GLY A 40 0.81 3.87 -18.46
C GLY A 40 1.00 5.34 -18.11
N GLU A 41 0.07 5.91 -17.33
CA GLU A 41 0.12 7.33 -16.96
C GLU A 41 1.42 7.66 -16.21
N CYS A 42 2.12 8.70 -16.66
CA CYS A 42 3.39 9.12 -16.08
C CYS A 42 3.25 10.43 -15.30
N ARG A 43 3.89 10.48 -14.13
CA ARG A 43 4.08 11.68 -13.33
C ARG A 43 5.56 12.02 -13.25
N THR A 44 5.89 13.29 -13.41
CA THR A 44 7.24 13.82 -13.16
C THR A 44 7.27 14.48 -11.80
N ASP A 45 8.24 14.07 -10.97
CA ASP A 45 8.54 14.71 -9.70
C ASP A 45 9.87 15.46 -9.84
N ASP A 46 9.88 16.74 -9.47
CA ASP A 46 11.13 17.45 -9.21
C ASP A 46 11.78 16.77 -8.01
N ALA A 47 12.89 16.08 -8.26
CA ALA A 47 13.59 15.36 -7.22
C ALA A 47 14.34 16.38 -6.35
N THR A 48 13.66 16.95 -5.34
CA THR A 48 14.40 17.53 -4.21
C THR A 48 15.21 16.40 -3.59
N THR A 49 16.52 16.60 -3.55
CA THR A 49 17.55 15.66 -3.13
C THR A 49 17.11 14.88 -1.89
N ASP A 50 16.63 13.65 -2.09
CA ASP A 50 16.21 12.78 -0.99
C ASP A 50 17.15 11.58 -0.96
N ASP A 51 17.91 11.54 0.14
CA ASP A 51 19.04 10.68 0.44
C ASP A 51 18.80 9.21 0.04
N ARG A 52 19.66 8.69 -0.83
CA ARG A 52 19.98 7.26 -0.88
C ARG A 52 21.49 7.09 -0.94
N GLU A 53 21.97 6.02 -0.29
CA GLU A 53 23.37 5.63 0.04
C GLU A 53 24.40 5.63 -1.12
N SER A 54 24.05 6.07 -2.31
CA SER A 54 24.92 6.31 -3.46
C SER A 54 24.93 7.82 -3.69
N GLY A 55 26.01 8.51 -3.34
CA GLY A 55 26.12 9.99 -3.39
C GLY A 55 26.07 10.63 -4.79
N GLU A 56 25.15 10.19 -5.64
CA GLU A 56 24.86 10.69 -6.98
C GLU A 56 23.56 11.50 -6.91
N SER A 57 23.61 12.79 -7.25
CA SER A 57 22.46 13.68 -7.25
C SER A 57 21.49 13.28 -8.37
N VAL A 58 20.21 13.12 -8.03
CA VAL A 58 19.12 12.92 -9.02
C VAL A 58 18.51 14.28 -9.30
N ASP A 59 18.48 14.67 -10.58
CA ASP A 59 17.92 15.95 -11.01
C ASP A 59 16.41 15.84 -11.29
N HIS A 60 16.00 14.73 -11.91
CA HIS A 60 14.59 14.50 -12.25
C HIS A 60 14.18 13.06 -11.99
N ARG A 61 12.92 12.86 -11.60
CA ARG A 61 12.32 11.54 -11.43
C ARG A 61 11.04 11.44 -12.24
N ILE A 62 10.97 10.42 -13.10
CA ILE A 62 9.75 10.06 -13.83
C ILE A 62 9.21 8.77 -13.22
N VAL A 63 7.94 8.75 -12.85
CA VAL A 63 7.25 7.58 -12.33
C VAL A 63 6.10 7.24 -13.27
N ALA A 64 6.10 6.04 -13.82
CA ALA A 64 5.00 5.46 -14.58
C ALA A 64 4.35 4.37 -13.74
N VAL A 65 3.03 4.32 -13.77
CA VAL A 65 2.26 3.35 -13.00
C VAL A 65 1.37 2.55 -13.95
N ALA A 66 1.42 1.22 -13.83
CA ALA A 66 0.59 0.31 -14.60
C ALA A 66 -0.81 0.16 -13.99
N ASP A 67 -1.71 -0.52 -14.71
CA ASP A 67 -3.03 -0.88 -14.21
C ASP A 67 -2.95 -1.85 -13.02
N GLU A 68 -3.92 -1.73 -12.11
CA GLU A 68 -4.02 -2.63 -10.96
C GLU A 68 -4.39 -4.05 -11.40
N ARG A 69 -3.68 -5.04 -10.85
CA ARG A 69 -3.90 -6.45 -11.11
C ARG A 69 -4.28 -7.17 -9.83
N ARG A 70 -5.34 -7.98 -9.89
CA ARG A 70 -5.72 -8.82 -8.75
C ARG A 70 -4.67 -9.90 -8.47
N VAL A 71 -4.29 -10.03 -7.20
CA VAL A 71 -3.32 -11.03 -6.75
C VAL A 71 -4.05 -12.26 -6.19
N ASP A 72 -4.72 -12.07 -5.06
CA ASP A 72 -5.54 -13.05 -4.34
C ASP A 72 -6.33 -12.29 -3.26
N ASP A 73 -7.19 -12.99 -2.51
CA ASP A 73 -7.85 -12.41 -1.35
C ASP A 73 -7.07 -12.75 -0.07
N GLY A 74 -6.57 -11.74 0.64
CA GLY A 74 -5.99 -11.87 1.97
C GLY A 74 -7.04 -12.18 3.03
N THR A 75 -6.62 -12.55 4.24
CA THR A 75 -7.53 -12.82 5.36
C THR A 75 -7.21 -11.95 6.57
N ILE A 76 -8.23 -11.32 7.14
CA ILE A 76 -8.13 -10.53 8.38
C ILE A 76 -9.18 -10.98 9.41
N GLU A 77 -8.85 -10.82 10.69
CA GLU A 77 -9.76 -11.08 11.80
C GLU A 77 -10.46 -9.80 12.24
N TYR A 78 -11.78 -9.82 12.39
CA TYR A 78 -12.55 -8.64 12.76
C TYR A 78 -13.73 -8.97 13.67
N ARG A 79 -14.38 -7.94 14.22
CA ARG A 79 -15.54 -8.08 15.11
C ARG A 79 -16.81 -7.67 14.36
N PRO A 80 -17.51 -8.59 13.67
CA PRO A 80 -18.70 -8.25 12.87
C PRO A 80 -19.80 -7.60 13.69
N TYR A 81 -19.94 -8.02 14.94
CA TYR A 81 -20.94 -7.51 15.86
C TYR A 81 -20.39 -6.48 16.85
N GLY A 82 -19.15 -6.01 16.67
CA GLY A 82 -18.50 -5.03 17.54
C GLY A 82 -19.38 -3.79 17.80
N PRO A 83 -19.87 -3.10 16.76
CA PRO A 83 -20.74 -1.93 16.93
C PRO A 83 -22.05 -2.22 17.64
N TYR A 84 -22.70 -3.34 17.31
CA TYR A 84 -23.95 -3.74 17.96
C TYR A 84 -23.73 -4.13 19.43
N GLY A 85 -22.62 -4.81 19.74
CA GLY A 85 -22.22 -5.15 21.09
C GLY A 85 -21.87 -3.92 21.92
N ALA A 86 -21.17 -2.95 21.33
CA ALA A 86 -20.87 -1.65 21.95
C ALA A 86 -22.15 -0.87 22.29
N MET A 87 -23.11 -0.84 21.37
CA MET A 87 -24.42 -0.21 21.61
C MET A 87 -25.19 -0.91 22.74
N ALA A 88 -25.24 -2.24 22.73
CA ALA A 88 -25.91 -3.02 23.78
C ALA A 88 -25.28 -2.82 25.17
N LEU A 89 -23.95 -2.69 25.25
CA LEU A 89 -23.25 -2.33 26.49
C LEU A 89 -23.68 -0.96 27.01
N VAL A 90 -23.68 0.07 26.15
CA VAL A 90 -24.05 1.44 26.53
C VAL A 90 -25.49 1.51 27.02
N ILE A 91 -26.42 0.88 26.30
CA ILE A 91 -27.82 0.78 26.71
C ILE A 91 -27.91 0.04 28.05
N GLY A 92 -27.19 -1.09 28.20
CA GLY A 92 -27.13 -1.83 29.46
C GLY A 92 -26.72 -0.95 30.65
N PHE A 93 -25.67 -0.13 30.50
CA PHE A 93 -25.24 0.82 31.52
C PHE A 93 -26.28 1.91 31.80
N LEU A 94 -26.96 2.44 30.78
CA LEU A 94 -27.99 3.46 30.96
C LEU A 94 -29.20 2.95 31.78
N PHE A 95 -29.57 1.67 31.61
CA PHE A 95 -30.68 1.01 32.31
C PHE A 95 -30.31 0.48 33.71
N MET A 96 -29.12 0.80 34.22
CA MET A 96 -28.66 0.34 35.54
C MET A 96 -29.49 0.93 36.70
N LEU A 97 -30.09 2.11 36.53
CA LEU A 97 -30.82 2.83 37.57
C LEU A 97 -32.30 2.40 37.79
N PRO A 98 -33.04 1.90 36.79
CA PRO A 98 -34.38 1.35 37.04
C PRO A 98 -34.47 -0.20 37.04
N THR A 99 -33.55 -0.94 36.43
CA THR A 99 -33.67 -2.41 36.24
C THR A 99 -32.32 -3.13 36.21
N ILE A 100 -31.74 -3.42 37.38
CA ILE A 100 -30.40 -4.03 37.52
C ILE A 100 -30.30 -5.38 36.78
N PHE A 101 -31.31 -6.25 36.87
CA PHE A 101 -31.29 -7.55 36.18
C PHE A 101 -31.26 -7.39 34.65
N LEU A 102 -32.07 -6.50 34.09
CA LEU A 102 -32.09 -6.23 32.65
C LEU A 102 -30.76 -5.60 32.19
N SER A 103 -30.20 -4.68 32.99
CA SER A 103 -28.90 -4.07 32.76
C SER A 103 -27.77 -5.09 32.69
N LEU A 104 -27.73 -6.06 33.62
CA LEU A 104 -26.76 -7.15 33.63
C LEU A 104 -26.91 -8.06 32.41
N VAL A 105 -28.13 -8.42 32.03
CA VAL A 105 -28.40 -9.26 30.85
C VAL A 105 -27.97 -8.54 29.57
N LEU A 106 -28.36 -7.28 29.38
CA LEU A 106 -27.99 -6.48 28.21
C LEU A 106 -26.48 -6.27 28.12
N SER A 107 -25.84 -5.95 29.25
CA SER A 107 -24.38 -5.78 29.29
C SER A 107 -23.64 -7.09 28.99
N GLY A 108 -24.12 -8.21 29.52
CA GLY A 108 -23.55 -9.54 29.26
C GLY A 108 -23.66 -9.95 27.79
N ILE A 109 -24.84 -9.77 27.18
CA ILE A 109 -25.06 -10.02 25.76
C ILE A 109 -24.20 -9.08 24.90
N GLY A 110 -24.19 -7.79 25.24
CA GLY A 110 -23.38 -6.80 24.53
C GLY A 110 -21.89 -7.13 24.57
N TYR A 111 -21.38 -7.53 25.73
CA TYR A 111 -19.99 -7.95 25.88
C TYR A 111 -19.65 -9.20 25.05
N TYR A 112 -20.54 -10.19 25.03
CA TYR A 112 -20.36 -11.41 24.23
C TYR A 112 -20.24 -11.08 22.74
N TYR A 113 -21.18 -10.29 22.20
CA TYR A 113 -21.13 -9.88 20.79
C TYR A 113 -19.97 -8.95 20.48
N TYR A 114 -19.60 -8.05 21.42
CA TYR A 114 -18.47 -7.15 21.26
C TYR A 114 -17.14 -7.89 21.14
N ARG A 115 -16.97 -9.01 21.87
CA ARG A 115 -15.73 -9.81 21.81
C ARG A 115 -15.70 -10.86 20.72
N ARG A 116 -16.84 -11.16 20.08
CA ARG A 116 -16.91 -12.18 19.03
C ARG A 116 -16.12 -11.72 17.80
N THR A 117 -15.12 -12.50 17.43
CA THR A 117 -14.35 -12.32 16.21
C THR A 117 -14.81 -13.28 15.12
N ASP A 118 -14.57 -12.87 13.87
CA ASP A 118 -14.78 -13.66 12.66
C ASP A 118 -13.67 -13.32 11.66
N ARG A 119 -13.56 -14.10 10.58
CA ARG A 119 -12.60 -13.87 9.50
C ARG A 119 -13.32 -13.32 8.28
N THR A 120 -12.71 -12.34 7.63
CA THR A 120 -13.18 -11.84 6.33
C THR A 120 -12.03 -11.83 5.34
N THR A 121 -12.40 -11.85 4.07
CA THR A 121 -11.48 -11.64 2.96
C THR A 121 -11.14 -10.16 2.81
N LEU A 122 -9.92 -9.90 2.37
CA LEU A 122 -9.36 -8.60 2.04
C LEU A 122 -8.95 -8.65 0.56
N PRO A 123 -9.62 -7.93 -0.35
CA PRO A 123 -9.27 -8.00 -1.76
C PRO A 123 -7.95 -7.28 -1.99
N ILE A 124 -6.92 -8.01 -2.45
CA ILE A 124 -5.57 -7.47 -2.64
C ILE A 124 -5.26 -7.37 -4.13
N VAL A 125 -4.74 -6.20 -4.51
CA VAL A 125 -4.24 -5.89 -5.85
C VAL A 125 -2.75 -5.55 -5.78
N GLU A 126 -2.09 -5.70 -6.91
CA GLU A 126 -0.71 -5.30 -7.14
C GLU A 126 -0.70 -4.32 -8.30
N GLN A 127 0.08 -3.26 -8.16
CA GLN A 127 0.29 -2.26 -9.17
C GLN A 127 1.78 -2.16 -9.47
N ASP A 128 2.17 -2.29 -10.72
CA ASP A 128 3.57 -2.19 -11.12
C ASP A 128 3.95 -0.71 -11.27
N VAL A 129 5.08 -0.34 -10.69
CA VAL A 129 5.59 1.04 -10.64
C VAL A 129 6.98 1.06 -11.27
N VAL A 130 7.11 1.76 -12.39
CA VAL A 130 8.39 2.00 -13.07
C VAL A 130 8.86 3.41 -12.74
N ARG A 131 10.07 3.52 -12.21
CA ARG A 131 10.74 4.77 -11.91
C ARG A 131 11.97 4.92 -12.79
N ALA A 132 12.13 6.08 -13.41
CA ALA A 132 13.36 6.49 -14.07
C ALA A 132 13.94 7.70 -13.33
N ASP A 133 15.11 7.52 -12.73
CA ASP A 133 15.90 8.60 -12.13
C ASP A 133 16.89 9.13 -13.16
N VAL A 134 16.88 10.44 -13.36
CA VAL A 134 17.73 11.14 -14.31
C VAL A 134 18.72 11.99 -13.52
N SER A 135 20.01 11.78 -13.77
CA SER A 135 21.12 12.53 -13.19
C SER A 135 21.94 13.16 -14.31
N THR A 136 22.14 14.47 -14.26
CA THR A 136 23.00 15.18 -15.21
C THR A 136 24.41 15.24 -14.63
N THR A 137 25.38 14.77 -15.40
CA THR A 137 26.81 14.88 -15.11
C THR A 137 27.49 15.77 -16.16
N ASP A 138 28.72 16.21 -15.91
CA ASP A 138 29.51 16.98 -16.88
C ASP A 138 29.72 16.22 -18.21
N ASP A 139 29.63 14.89 -18.17
CA ASP A 139 29.84 13.99 -19.30
C ASP A 139 28.54 13.60 -20.04
N GLY A 140 27.36 13.95 -19.51
CA GLY A 140 26.06 13.64 -20.14
C GLY A 140 24.91 13.42 -19.17
N ILE A 141 23.90 12.68 -19.61
CA ILE A 141 22.72 12.34 -18.81
C ILE A 141 22.75 10.86 -18.47
N THR A 142 22.73 10.53 -17.19
CA THR A 142 22.60 9.17 -16.70
C THR A 142 21.14 8.91 -16.32
N VAL A 143 20.54 7.83 -16.85
CA VAL A 143 19.21 7.38 -16.45
C VAL A 143 19.30 6.02 -15.77
N THR A 144 18.69 5.91 -14.60
CA THR A 144 18.56 4.68 -13.83
C THR A 144 17.10 4.28 -13.78
N TYR A 145 16.76 3.18 -14.44
CA TYR A 145 15.43 2.59 -14.39
C TYR A 145 15.34 1.61 -13.23
N VAL A 146 14.30 1.75 -12.42
CA VAL A 146 13.98 0.91 -11.26
C VAL A 146 12.52 0.50 -11.38
N MET A 147 12.24 -0.78 -11.22
CA MET A 147 10.86 -1.27 -11.20
C MET A 147 10.54 -1.93 -9.87
N ASP A 148 9.42 -1.51 -9.29
CA ASP A 148 8.86 -1.99 -8.03
C ASP A 148 7.37 -2.36 -8.21
N SER A 149 6.81 -3.01 -7.21
CA SER A 149 5.40 -3.41 -7.13
C SER A 149 4.78 -2.81 -5.88
N PHE A 150 3.68 -2.08 -6.01
CA PHE A 150 2.86 -1.68 -4.87
C PHE A 150 1.75 -2.69 -4.63
N VAL A 151 1.78 -3.38 -3.50
CA VAL A 151 0.65 -4.23 -3.08
C VAL A 151 -0.29 -3.39 -2.24
N SER A 152 -1.57 -3.40 -2.58
CA SER A 152 -2.58 -2.54 -1.95
C SER A 152 -3.93 -3.24 -1.83
N VAL A 153 -4.88 -2.62 -1.11
CA VAL A 153 -6.25 -3.14 -1.00
C VAL A 153 -7.09 -2.54 -2.13
N ASP A 154 -7.86 -3.39 -2.81
CA ASP A 154 -8.79 -2.97 -3.86
C ASP A 154 -9.94 -2.16 -3.25
N ALA A 155 -9.82 -0.84 -3.31
CA ALA A 155 -10.76 0.07 -2.67
C ALA A 155 -12.16 0.01 -3.32
N ASP A 156 -12.24 -0.31 -4.61
CA ASP A 156 -13.51 -0.39 -5.35
C ASP A 156 -14.33 -1.58 -4.85
N ARG A 157 -13.70 -2.76 -4.76
CA ARG A 157 -14.36 -3.95 -4.22
C ARG A 157 -14.71 -3.81 -2.75
N VAL A 158 -13.96 -3.00 -1.99
CA VAL A 158 -14.32 -2.70 -0.59
C VAL A 158 -15.65 -1.96 -0.50
N GLY A 159 -15.97 -1.06 -1.43
CA GLY A 159 -17.24 -0.31 -1.45
C GLY A 159 -18.48 -1.21 -1.39
N ASP A 160 -18.41 -2.36 -2.05
CA ASP A 160 -19.50 -3.36 -2.18
C ASP A 160 -19.66 -4.27 -0.94
N LEU A 161 -18.68 -4.31 -0.03
CA LEU A 161 -18.72 -5.20 1.14
C LEU A 161 -19.71 -4.69 2.20
N ALA A 162 -20.20 -5.58 3.06
CA ALA A 162 -21.04 -5.17 4.20
C ALA A 162 -20.30 -4.15 5.09
N TRP A 163 -21.03 -3.17 5.65
CA TRP A 163 -20.45 -2.08 6.46
C TRP A 163 -19.45 -2.55 7.55
N PRO A 164 -19.73 -3.59 8.35
CA PRO A 164 -18.78 -4.06 9.36
C PRO A 164 -17.47 -4.57 8.77
N HIS A 165 -17.50 -5.12 7.55
CA HIS A 165 -16.31 -5.59 6.85
C HIS A 165 -15.50 -4.40 6.33
N ARG A 166 -16.17 -3.41 5.72
CA ARG A 166 -15.51 -2.16 5.27
C ARG A 166 -14.81 -1.45 6.42
N LEU A 167 -15.49 -1.32 7.56
CA LEU A 167 -14.93 -0.71 8.76
C LEU A 167 -13.71 -1.48 9.27
N ALA A 168 -13.76 -2.82 9.25
CA ALA A 168 -12.63 -3.65 9.64
C ALA A 168 -11.42 -3.40 8.73
N ILE A 169 -11.61 -3.43 7.41
CA ILE A 169 -10.55 -3.18 6.42
C ILE A 169 -9.94 -1.79 6.63
N LEU A 170 -10.79 -0.77 6.80
CA LEU A 170 -10.34 0.59 7.07
C LEU A 170 -9.52 0.69 8.36
N ASN A 171 -9.97 0.04 9.44
CA ASN A 171 -9.24 0.01 10.70
C ASN A 171 -7.87 -0.68 10.56
N TYR A 172 -7.77 -1.76 9.78
CA TYR A 172 -6.48 -2.41 9.47
C TYR A 172 -5.57 -1.49 8.66
N ALA A 173 -6.07 -0.89 7.58
CA ALA A 173 -5.32 0.07 6.77
C ALA A 173 -4.82 1.26 7.61
N THR A 174 -5.66 1.76 8.51
CA THR A 174 -5.33 2.86 9.43
C THR A 174 -4.26 2.45 10.44
N ARG A 175 -4.34 1.25 11.02
CA ARG A 175 -3.29 0.72 11.92
C ARG A 175 -1.96 0.56 11.20
N TRP A 176 -1.97 0.01 9.99
CA TRP A 176 -0.76 -0.11 9.18
C TRP A 176 -0.19 1.26 8.85
N HIS A 177 -1.02 2.21 8.45
CA HIS A 177 -0.59 3.59 8.24
C HIS A 177 0.08 4.19 9.47
N ASN A 178 -0.58 4.11 10.63
CA ASN A 178 -0.05 4.64 11.88
C ASN A 178 1.26 3.95 12.31
N SER A 179 1.42 2.64 12.03
CA SER A 179 2.66 1.92 12.34
C SER A 179 3.84 2.35 11.48
N LEU A 180 3.58 2.91 10.29
CA LEU A 180 4.59 3.35 9.33
C LEU A 180 4.79 4.88 9.34
N ALA A 181 3.87 5.62 9.97
CA ALA A 181 3.91 7.07 10.11
C ALA A 181 4.91 7.47 11.21
N ASN A 182 6.22 7.42 10.90
CA ASN A 182 7.28 7.98 11.73
C ASN A 182 7.07 9.50 11.94
N ASP A 183 6.37 9.88 13.01
CA ASP A 183 6.02 11.26 13.43
C ASP A 183 5.03 12.05 12.55
N ARG A 184 4.30 11.38 11.64
CA ARG A 184 3.25 12.01 10.81
C ARG A 184 1.87 11.97 11.48
N VAL A 185 0.89 12.61 10.83
CA VAL A 185 -0.52 12.67 11.26
C VAL A 185 -1.04 11.26 11.55
N HIS A 186 -1.26 10.96 12.83
CA HIS A 186 -1.91 9.73 13.25
C HIS A 186 -3.41 9.82 12.98
N ARG A 187 -3.97 8.75 12.44
CA ARG A 187 -5.40 8.64 12.17
C ARG A 187 -6.07 7.81 13.27
N ASP A 188 -7.27 8.21 13.69
CA ASP A 188 -8.01 7.48 14.71
C ASP A 188 -8.45 6.10 14.20
N VAL A 189 -8.30 5.08 15.04
CA VAL A 189 -8.76 3.71 14.77
C VAL A 189 -10.09 3.50 15.48
N ASP A 190 -11.15 3.18 14.73
CA ASP A 190 -12.51 3.02 15.25
C ASP A 190 -12.75 1.61 15.83
N ASP A 191 -11.87 1.14 16.71
CA ASP A 191 -11.96 -0.19 17.34
C ASP A 191 -12.37 -0.17 18.83
N THR A 192 -12.44 1.03 19.41
CA THR A 192 -12.92 1.26 20.79
C THR A 192 -14.45 1.29 20.87
N ILE A 193 -15.03 1.26 22.07
CA ILE A 193 -16.49 1.37 22.25
C ILE A 193 -17.01 2.67 21.61
N MET A 194 -16.33 3.80 21.86
CA MET A 194 -16.73 5.09 21.28
C MET A 194 -16.51 5.13 19.77
N GLY A 195 -15.36 4.63 19.27
CA GLY A 195 -15.11 4.54 17.82
C GLY A 195 -16.17 3.70 17.10
N ASN A 196 -16.54 2.56 17.68
CA ASN A 196 -17.61 1.71 17.15
C ASN A 196 -18.98 2.42 17.12
N LEU A 197 -19.28 3.31 18.08
CA LEU A 197 -20.51 4.11 18.08
C LEU A 197 -20.46 5.22 17.02
N THR A 198 -19.32 5.90 16.87
CA THR A 198 -19.12 6.91 15.82
C THR A 198 -19.23 6.29 14.44
N ALA A 199 -18.57 5.14 14.22
CA ALA A 199 -18.65 4.38 12.99
C ALA A 199 -20.08 3.89 12.69
N TRP A 200 -20.88 3.61 13.72
CA TRP A 200 -22.30 3.26 13.54
C TRP A 200 -23.12 4.42 12.94
N ALA A 201 -22.77 5.66 13.28
CA ALA A 201 -23.37 6.86 12.69
C ALA A 201 -22.80 7.17 11.29
N ASN A 202 -21.54 6.81 11.02
CA ASN A 202 -20.89 7.02 9.72
C ASN A 202 -20.74 5.71 8.94
N ARG A 203 -21.78 5.32 8.19
CA ARG A 203 -21.80 4.05 7.42
C ARG A 203 -21.55 4.21 5.93
N ASN A 204 -21.23 5.42 5.48
CA ASN A 204 -21.16 5.74 4.07
C ASN A 204 -20.03 4.96 3.38
N ALA A 205 -20.37 4.17 2.36
CA ALA A 205 -19.41 3.37 1.60
C ALA A 205 -18.39 4.26 0.90
N ASP A 206 -18.84 5.33 0.22
CA ASP A 206 -17.97 6.23 -0.54
C ASP A 206 -16.95 6.91 0.37
N SER A 207 -17.37 7.30 1.58
CA SER A 207 -16.47 7.88 2.58
C SER A 207 -15.39 6.89 3.02
N HIS A 208 -15.72 5.61 3.17
CA HIS A 208 -14.74 4.59 3.54
C HIS A 208 -13.76 4.32 2.41
N VAL A 209 -14.26 4.22 1.17
CA VAL A 209 -13.45 4.02 -0.04
C VAL A 209 -12.48 5.17 -0.22
N GLU A 210 -12.96 6.41 -0.11
CA GLU A 210 -12.12 7.61 -0.23
C GLU A 210 -11.06 7.68 0.86
N THR A 211 -11.41 7.34 2.10
CA THR A 211 -10.45 7.30 3.20
C THR A 211 -9.39 6.24 2.97
N LEU A 212 -9.78 5.05 2.49
CA LEU A 212 -8.87 3.96 2.17
C LEU A 212 -7.89 4.35 1.05
N ARG A 213 -8.40 4.93 -0.05
CA ARG A 213 -7.56 5.46 -1.15
C ARG A 213 -6.61 6.54 -0.65
N SER A 214 -7.08 7.46 0.20
CA SER A 214 -6.24 8.50 0.80
C SER A 214 -5.10 7.92 1.64
N ILE A 215 -5.37 6.86 2.42
CA ILE A 215 -4.34 6.16 3.21
C ILE A 215 -3.31 5.52 2.28
N GLN A 216 -3.78 4.71 1.31
CA GLN A 216 -2.91 3.99 0.38
C GLN A 216 -2.07 4.94 -0.47
N HIS A 217 -2.65 6.02 -0.98
CA HIS A 217 -1.92 7.05 -1.72
C HIS A 217 -0.85 7.74 -0.86
N GLY A 218 -1.10 7.94 0.44
CA GLY A 218 -0.08 8.45 1.35
C GLY A 218 1.09 7.49 1.56
N LEU A 219 0.82 6.19 1.58
CA LEU A 219 1.81 5.13 1.78
C LEU A 219 2.63 4.81 0.51
N ASP A 220 2.05 5.04 -0.67
CA ASP A 220 2.71 4.78 -1.95
C ASP A 220 3.76 5.83 -2.34
N ARG A 221 3.73 7.03 -1.75
CA ARG A 221 4.64 8.13 -2.11
C ARG A 221 6.12 7.81 -1.84
N GLU A 222 6.40 7.13 -0.74
CA GLU A 222 7.76 6.84 -0.31
C GLU A 222 8.09 5.37 -0.50
N PHE A 223 9.20 5.09 -1.17
CA PHE A 223 9.57 3.71 -1.50
C PHE A 223 9.72 2.79 -0.28
N GLU A 224 10.33 3.27 0.82
CA GLU A 224 10.47 2.43 2.02
C GLU A 224 9.10 2.17 2.66
N THR A 225 8.25 3.19 2.79
CA THR A 225 6.88 3.05 3.30
C THR A 225 6.05 2.12 2.43
N ARG A 226 6.13 2.26 1.11
CA ARG A 226 5.49 1.38 0.12
C ARG A 226 5.92 -0.07 0.32
N ARG A 227 7.22 -0.30 0.49
CA ARG A 227 7.82 -1.63 0.67
C ARG A 227 7.37 -2.26 1.98
N GLU A 228 7.38 -1.51 3.08
CA GLU A 228 6.96 -1.98 4.40
C GLU A 228 5.45 -2.29 4.41
N TYR A 229 4.63 -1.41 3.84
CA TYR A 229 3.19 -1.63 3.69
C TYR A 229 2.86 -2.86 2.84
N SER A 230 3.54 -3.00 1.69
CA SER A 230 3.39 -4.18 0.84
C SER A 230 3.83 -5.46 1.55
N GLY A 231 4.81 -5.38 2.45
CA GLY A 231 5.22 -6.47 3.34
C GLY A 231 4.09 -6.89 4.28
N LEU A 232 3.46 -5.94 4.95
CA LEU A 232 2.33 -6.19 5.86
C LEU A 232 1.15 -6.86 5.13
N LEU A 233 0.83 -6.41 3.91
CA LEU A 233 -0.24 -7.04 3.12
C LEU A 233 0.11 -8.46 2.68
N ARG A 234 1.38 -8.73 2.36
CA ARG A 234 1.85 -10.09 2.01
C ARG A 234 1.69 -11.09 3.15
N GLU A 235 1.84 -10.65 4.39
CA GLU A 235 1.62 -11.50 5.57
C GLU A 235 0.15 -11.94 5.72
N THR A 236 -0.79 -11.20 5.12
CA THR A 236 -2.21 -11.56 5.12
C THR A 236 -2.62 -12.49 3.98
N LEU A 237 -1.74 -12.70 2.99
CA LEU A 237 -2.02 -13.53 1.83
C LEU A 237 -1.84 -15.02 2.13
N PRO A 238 -2.62 -15.90 1.49
CA PRO A 238 -2.32 -17.33 1.47
C PRO A 238 -1.01 -17.62 0.71
N GLU A 239 -0.44 -18.80 0.91
CA GLU A 239 0.79 -19.24 0.21
C GLU A 239 0.67 -19.13 -1.32
N SER A 240 -0.52 -19.37 -1.88
CA SER A 240 -0.81 -19.20 -3.31
C SER A 240 -0.59 -17.76 -3.77
N GLY A 241 -1.10 -16.78 -3.02
CA GLY A 241 -0.95 -15.35 -3.33
C GLY A 241 0.51 -14.91 -3.23
N VAL A 242 1.23 -15.38 -2.20
CA VAL A 242 2.67 -15.10 -2.05
C VAL A 242 3.49 -15.68 -3.21
N ALA A 243 3.20 -16.91 -3.63
CA ALA A 243 3.84 -17.52 -4.79
C ALA A 243 3.54 -16.76 -6.09
N ASN A 244 2.31 -16.26 -6.24
CA ASN A 244 1.90 -15.47 -7.41
C ASN A 244 2.69 -14.15 -7.49
N LEU A 245 2.85 -13.44 -6.37
CA LEU A 245 3.69 -12.23 -6.28
C LEU A 245 5.17 -12.54 -6.59
N ALA A 246 5.69 -13.65 -6.08
CA ALA A 246 7.07 -14.04 -6.31
C ALA A 246 7.33 -14.38 -7.80
N ALA A 247 6.39 -15.05 -8.46
CA ALA A 247 6.46 -15.35 -9.89
C ALA A 247 6.38 -14.06 -10.73
N HIS A 248 5.46 -13.15 -10.38
CA HIS A 248 5.29 -11.86 -11.06
C HIS A 248 6.56 -11.03 -11.01
N ARG A 249 7.20 -10.95 -9.84
CA ARG A 249 8.50 -10.28 -9.67
C ARG A 249 9.59 -10.82 -10.59
N GLY A 250 9.58 -12.12 -10.88
CA GLY A 250 10.49 -12.73 -11.83
C GLY A 250 10.22 -12.34 -13.28
N MET A 251 8.97 -12.08 -13.65
CA MET A 251 8.59 -11.54 -14.97
C MET A 251 8.95 -10.07 -15.09
N LEU A 252 8.62 -9.29 -14.05
CA LEU A 252 8.95 -7.87 -13.96
C LEU A 252 10.42 -7.59 -14.26
N SER A 253 11.35 -8.37 -13.69
CA SER A 253 12.77 -8.18 -13.99
C SER A 253 13.13 -8.32 -15.48
N ARG A 254 12.39 -9.13 -16.24
CA ARG A 254 12.61 -9.31 -17.68
C ARG A 254 11.92 -8.20 -18.46
N GLU A 255 10.68 -7.90 -18.11
CA GLU A 255 9.90 -6.82 -18.72
C GLU A 255 10.59 -5.47 -18.59
N LEU A 256 11.27 -5.17 -17.47
CA LEU A 256 12.07 -3.95 -17.35
C LEU A 256 13.20 -3.89 -18.39
N THR A 257 13.85 -5.03 -18.67
CA THR A 257 14.94 -5.07 -19.64
C THR A 257 14.40 -4.79 -21.04
N ASP A 258 13.27 -5.39 -21.38
CA ASP A 258 12.59 -5.20 -22.66
C ASP A 258 12.05 -3.77 -22.79
N LEU A 259 11.48 -3.20 -21.72
CA LEU A 259 11.00 -1.82 -21.64
C LEU A 259 12.14 -0.82 -21.89
N VAL A 260 13.28 -1.00 -21.22
CA VAL A 260 14.45 -0.13 -21.42
C VAL A 260 14.91 -0.16 -22.87
N ALA A 261 14.96 -1.35 -23.50
CA ALA A 261 15.32 -1.47 -24.91
C ALA A 261 14.29 -0.83 -25.86
N ALA A 262 12.99 -0.92 -25.53
CA ALA A 262 11.92 -0.30 -26.32
C ALA A 262 11.96 1.23 -26.23
N VAL A 263 12.12 1.79 -25.02
CA VAL A 263 12.29 3.24 -24.80
C VAL A 263 13.54 3.75 -25.51
N GLU A 264 14.64 3.00 -25.48
CA GLU A 264 15.87 3.33 -26.20
C GLU A 264 15.66 3.38 -27.71
N THR A 265 14.98 2.39 -28.28
CA THR A 265 14.64 2.36 -29.72
C THR A 265 13.79 3.57 -30.12
N ASP A 266 12.85 3.98 -29.27
CA ASP A 266 12.01 5.15 -29.52
C ASP A 266 12.82 6.46 -29.44
N LEU A 267 13.75 6.57 -28.49
CA LEU A 267 14.66 7.72 -28.36
C LEU A 267 15.60 7.84 -29.56
N GLU A 268 16.14 6.73 -30.06
CA GLU A 268 16.96 6.73 -31.27
C GLU A 268 16.17 7.19 -32.50
N ARG A 269 14.91 6.74 -32.61
CA ARG A 269 14.02 7.11 -33.71
C ARG A 269 13.63 8.59 -33.71
N GLU A 270 13.42 9.19 -32.54
CA GLU A 270 13.09 10.62 -32.44
C GLU A 270 14.28 11.54 -32.76
N ARG A 271 15.51 10.99 -32.75
CA ARG A 271 16.74 11.72 -33.11
C ARG A 271 17.07 11.70 -34.61
N THR A 272 16.45 10.81 -35.38
CA THR A 272 16.71 10.65 -36.83
C THR A 272 15.71 11.42 -37.68
#